data_AF-A0A6P4ALW0-F1
#
_entry.id   AF-A0A6P4ALW0-F1
#
_cell.length_a   1.000
_cell.length_b   1.000
_cell.length_c   1.000
_cell.angle_alpha   90.00
_cell.angle_beta   90.00
_cell.angle_gamma   90.00
#
_symmetry.space_group_name_H-M   'P 1'
#
loop_
_entity.id
_entity.type
_entity.pdbx_description
1 polymer ?
#
loop_
_entity_poly.entity_id
_entity_poly.type
_entity_poly.pdbx_seq_one_letter_code
_entity_poly.pdbx_strand_id
1 'polypeptide(L)'
;MTGGVDFNNNMNFWQQDKWNGYFPVKWHIIKDVPNQQLRHIILENNENKPVTNSRDTQEVKFHRGIEILSILKNYVPNTSILDDFDFYESRQKVIQEKRIRHSTLDCNLQKVDELTSSF
;
A
#
# COMPACT_ATOMS: atom_id res chain seq x y z
N MET A 1 -0.89 -6.40 12.40
CA MET A 1 -2.22 -5.73 12.45
C MET A 1 -2.51 -5.38 13.90
N THR A 2 -3.16 -4.25 14.15
CA THR A 2 -3.44 -3.76 15.52
C THR A 2 -4.94 -3.71 15.85
N GLY A 3 -5.80 -3.96 14.86
CA GLY A 3 -7.25 -3.98 15.00
C GLY A 3 -7.91 -4.73 13.84
N GLY A 4 -9.23 -4.90 13.92
CA GLY A 4 -10.05 -5.52 12.87
C GLY A 4 -10.23 -4.63 11.64
N VAL A 5 -10.85 -5.19 10.61
CA VAL A 5 -11.21 -4.48 9.37
C VAL A 5 -12.49 -3.69 9.57
N ASP A 6 -12.43 -2.39 9.28
CA ASP A 6 -13.60 -1.51 9.16
C ASP A 6 -13.95 -1.37 7.67
N PHE A 7 -15.14 -1.81 7.28
CA PHE A 7 -15.65 -1.71 5.91
C PHE A 7 -16.54 -0.49 5.68
N ASN A 8 -16.95 0.21 6.75
CA ASN A 8 -17.86 1.35 6.65
C ASN A 8 -17.15 2.63 6.21
N ASN A 9 -15.82 2.67 6.35
CA ASN A 9 -15.00 3.83 6.05
C ASN A 9 -13.91 3.45 5.06
N ASN A 10 -13.72 4.29 4.04
CA ASN A 10 -12.67 4.14 3.04
C ASN A 10 -11.57 5.17 3.24
N MET A 11 -10.34 4.78 2.88
CA MET A 11 -9.19 5.68 2.90
C MET A 11 -9.06 6.40 1.56
N ASN A 12 -9.04 7.73 1.58
CA ASN A 12 -8.99 8.58 0.39
C ASN A 12 -7.56 8.89 -0.12
N PHE A 13 -6.54 8.35 0.55
CA PHE A 13 -5.14 8.54 0.16
C PHE A 13 -4.62 7.54 -0.88
N TRP A 14 -5.41 6.52 -1.22
CA TRP A 14 -5.02 5.56 -2.26
C TRP A 14 -4.99 6.21 -3.64
N GLN A 15 -4.10 5.72 -4.50
CA GLN A 15 -4.01 6.21 -5.88
C GLN A 15 -5.23 5.81 -6.72
N GLN A 16 -5.82 4.65 -6.44
CA GLN A 16 -7.01 4.11 -7.13
C GLN A 16 -8.12 3.89 -6.11
N ASP A 17 -9.35 4.26 -6.48
CA ASP A 17 -10.55 4.14 -5.63
C ASP A 17 -11.17 2.73 -5.66
N LYS A 18 -10.31 1.70 -5.73
CA LYS A 18 -10.75 0.30 -5.77
C LYS A 18 -10.71 -0.39 -4.40
N TRP A 19 -10.06 0.23 -3.42
CA TRP A 19 -9.81 -0.36 -2.12
C TRP A 19 -10.88 0.10 -1.13
N ASN A 20 -11.67 -0.85 -0.64
CA ASN A 20 -12.73 -0.60 0.34
C ASN A 20 -12.32 -1.08 1.73
N GLY A 21 -12.66 -0.29 2.73
CA GLY A 21 -12.30 -0.52 4.11
C GLY A 21 -10.84 -0.24 4.44
N TYR A 22 -10.51 -0.37 5.73
CA TYR A 22 -9.15 -0.35 6.23
C TYR A 22 -9.02 -1.10 7.56
N PHE A 23 -7.78 -1.39 7.96
CA PHE A 23 -7.46 -1.83 9.31
C PHE A 23 -6.15 -1.19 9.76
N PRO A 24 -5.99 -0.88 11.05
CA PRO A 24 -4.78 -0.22 11.53
C PRO A 24 -3.59 -1.19 11.61
N VAL A 25 -2.43 -0.74 11.15
CA VAL A 25 -1.16 -1.45 11.22
C VAL A 25 -0.10 -0.63 11.92
N LYS A 26 0.86 -1.31 12.55
CA LYS A 26 2.08 -0.71 13.06
C LYS A 26 3.25 -1.29 12.29
N TRP A 27 4.05 -0.42 11.67
CA TRP A 27 5.28 -0.81 11.00
C TRP A 27 6.35 -1.14 12.05
N HIS A 28 6.88 -2.36 12.01
CA HIS A 28 7.93 -2.81 12.94
C HIS A 28 9.33 -2.75 12.32
N ILE A 29 9.44 -3.05 11.03
CA ILE A 29 10.69 -3.06 10.27
C ILE A 29 10.40 -2.38 8.94
N ILE A 30 11.20 -1.38 8.58
CA ILE A 30 11.11 -0.66 7.30
C ILE A 30 12.51 -0.68 6.69
N LYS A 31 12.72 -1.53 5.69
CA LYS A 31 13.97 -1.62 4.91
C LYS A 31 13.82 -2.52 3.70
N ASP A 32 14.74 -2.39 2.76
CA ASP A 32 14.78 -3.25 1.58
C ASP A 32 15.62 -4.49 1.85
N VAL A 33 15.09 -5.66 1.46
CA VAL A 33 15.78 -6.94 1.55
C VAL A 33 15.70 -7.63 0.18
N PRO A 34 16.82 -7.92 -0.50
CA PRO A 34 16.80 -8.57 -1.80
C PRO A 34 16.17 -9.95 -1.75
N ASN A 35 15.36 -10.29 -2.75
CA ASN A 35 14.70 -11.60 -2.85
C ASN A 35 15.66 -12.79 -2.73
N GLN A 36 16.92 -12.65 -3.15
CA GLN A 36 17.93 -13.72 -3.01
C GLN A 36 18.10 -14.19 -1.56
N GLN A 37 17.90 -13.31 -0.58
CA GLN A 37 17.97 -13.67 0.85
C GLN A 37 16.80 -14.55 1.29
N LEU A 38 15.70 -14.62 0.54
CA LEU A 38 14.47 -15.29 0.93
C LEU A 38 14.08 -16.47 0.02
N ARG A 39 14.64 -16.56 -1.20
CA ARG A 39 14.25 -17.56 -2.22
C ARG A 39 14.40 -19.03 -1.78
N HIS A 40 15.25 -19.32 -0.80
CA HIS A 40 15.44 -20.69 -0.29
C HIS A 40 14.29 -21.15 0.61
N ILE A 41 13.43 -20.24 1.06
CA ILE A 41 12.27 -20.53 1.91
C ILE A 41 11.13 -21.00 1.01
N ILE A 42 10.83 -22.29 1.08
CA ILE A 42 9.79 -22.95 0.29
C ILE A 42 8.50 -23.07 1.09
N LEU A 43 7.39 -22.74 0.45
CA LEU A 43 6.05 -22.80 1.04
C LEU A 43 5.29 -24.03 0.55
N GLU A 44 5.11 -25.03 1.42
CA GLU A 44 4.37 -26.26 1.12
C GLU A 44 2.90 -25.99 0.74
N ASN A 45 2.30 -24.99 1.38
CA ASN A 45 0.91 -24.56 1.13
C ASN A 45 0.77 -23.67 -0.11
N ASN A 46 1.82 -23.53 -0.91
CA ASN A 46 1.83 -22.76 -2.17
C ASN A 46 2.57 -23.54 -3.27
N GLU A 47 2.19 -24.79 -3.49
CA GLU A 47 2.76 -25.65 -4.56
C GLU A 47 4.28 -25.80 -4.48
N ASN A 48 4.85 -25.72 -3.27
CA ASN A 48 6.30 -25.71 -3.03
C ASN A 48 7.04 -24.60 -3.79
N LYS A 49 6.37 -23.46 -4.02
CA LYS A 49 6.99 -22.26 -4.59
C LYS A 49 7.80 -21.51 -3.53
N PRO A 50 8.86 -20.78 -3.92
CA PRO A 50 9.56 -19.86 -3.04
C PRO A 50 8.62 -18.80 -2.46
N VAL A 51 8.88 -18.36 -1.22
CA VAL A 51 8.11 -17.28 -0.57
C VAL A 51 8.10 -15.99 -1.40
N THR A 52 9.14 -15.73 -2.19
CA THR A 52 9.23 -14.56 -3.07
C THR A 52 8.23 -14.55 -4.22
N ASN A 53 7.53 -15.67 -4.45
CA ASN A 53 6.53 -15.83 -5.51
C ASN A 53 5.10 -15.89 -4.95
N SER A 54 4.93 -15.45 -3.71
CA SER A 54 3.64 -15.38 -3.02
C SER A 54 2.73 -14.32 -3.66
N ARG A 55 1.43 -14.62 -3.76
CA ARG A 55 0.40 -13.62 -4.11
C ARG A 55 -0.01 -12.82 -2.88
N ASP A 56 -0.78 -11.76 -3.10
CA ASP A 56 -1.35 -10.97 -2.02
C ASP A 56 -2.12 -11.86 -1.04
N THR A 57 -1.98 -11.58 0.26
CA THR A 57 -2.56 -12.35 1.38
C THR A 57 -2.12 -13.82 1.53
N GLN A 58 -1.07 -14.29 0.84
CA GLN A 58 -0.54 -15.65 1.02
C GLN A 58 -0.13 -15.92 2.47
N GLU A 59 -0.69 -16.98 3.06
CA GLU A 59 -0.33 -17.41 4.41
C GLU A 59 1.07 -18.06 4.43
N VAL A 60 1.88 -17.67 5.41
CA VAL A 60 3.14 -18.31 5.74
C VAL A 60 3.03 -18.96 7.12
N LYS A 61 3.23 -20.28 7.18
CA LYS A 61 3.18 -21.02 8.45
C LYS A 61 4.24 -20.51 9.43
N PHE A 62 3.93 -20.62 10.72
CA PHE A 62 4.74 -20.08 11.82
C PHE A 62 6.25 -20.33 11.69
N HIS A 63 6.69 -21.57 11.45
CA HIS A 63 8.12 -21.90 11.39
C HIS A 63 8.88 -21.13 10.28
N ARG A 64 8.31 -21.04 9.07
CA ARG A 64 8.87 -20.22 7.99
C ARG A 64 8.75 -18.74 8.30
N GLY A 65 7.69 -18.32 8.98
CA GLY A 65 7.52 -16.94 9.44
C GLY A 65 8.66 -16.48 10.34
N ILE A 66 9.09 -17.31 11.29
CA ILE A 66 10.23 -17.01 12.18
C ILE A 66 11.55 -16.91 11.39
N GLU A 67 11.77 -17.81 10.43
CA GLU A 67 12.94 -17.78 9.55
C GLU A 67 13.01 -16.47 8.75
N ILE A 68 11.90 -16.08 8.12
CA ILE A 68 11.77 -14.81 7.40
C ILE A 68 12.05 -13.63 8.33
N LEU A 69 11.44 -13.60 9.51
CA LEU A 69 11.63 -12.51 10.48
C LEU A 69 13.08 -12.39 10.94
N SER A 70 13.78 -13.52 11.12
CA SER A 70 15.21 -13.54 11.46
C SER A 70 16.06 -12.92 10.35
N ILE A 71 15.81 -13.31 9.09
CA ILE A 71 16.51 -12.74 7.93
C ILE A 71 16.22 -11.25 7.81
N LEU A 72 14.94 -10.86 7.89
CA LEU A 72 14.53 -9.45 7.87
C LEU A 72 15.24 -8.70 9.00
N LYS A 73 15.31 -9.20 10.22
CA LYS A 73 15.97 -8.49 11.34
C LYS A 73 17.48 -8.32 11.11
N ASN A 74 18.16 -9.39 10.72
CA ASN A 74 19.63 -9.45 10.67
C ASN A 74 20.24 -8.88 9.39
N TYR A 75 19.47 -8.75 8.30
CA TYR A 75 19.97 -8.14 7.07
C TYR A 75 20.31 -6.67 7.29
N VAL A 76 21.53 -6.27 6.90
CA VAL A 76 21.98 -4.88 6.90
C VAL A 76 21.55 -4.25 5.57
N PRO A 77 20.57 -3.32 5.58
CA PRO A 77 20.09 -2.71 4.35
C PRO A 77 21.05 -1.63 3.85
N ASN A 78 21.11 -1.49 2.53
CA ASN A 78 21.78 -0.33 1.91
C ASN A 78 20.79 0.78 1.58
N THR A 79 19.49 0.46 1.44
CA THR A 79 18.41 1.38 1.06
C THR A 79 17.12 1.03 1.79
N SER A 80 16.21 2.02 1.85
CA SER A 80 14.84 1.85 2.27
C SER A 80 13.92 2.88 1.60
N ILE A 81 12.62 2.62 1.60
CA ILE A 81 11.60 3.61 1.19
C ILE A 81 11.69 4.95 1.94
N LEU A 82 12.28 4.98 3.14
CA LEU A 82 12.43 6.21 3.92
C LEU A 82 13.48 7.16 3.33
N ASP A 83 14.42 6.64 2.55
CA ASP A 83 15.44 7.47 1.89
C ASP A 83 14.80 8.40 0.84
N ASP A 84 13.65 7.99 0.29
CA ASP A 84 12.87 8.72 -0.71
C ASP A 84 11.66 9.46 -0.12
N PHE A 85 11.61 9.66 1.21
CA PHE A 85 10.41 10.21 1.88
C PHE A 85 9.99 11.58 1.33
N ASP A 86 10.94 12.51 1.16
CA ASP A 86 10.67 13.86 0.62
C ASP A 86 10.13 13.83 -0.82
N PHE A 87 10.57 12.84 -1.61
CA PHE A 87 10.06 12.64 -2.96
C PHE A 87 8.58 12.26 -2.93
N TYR A 88 8.19 11.33 -2.06
CA TYR A 88 6.79 10.91 -1.93
C TYR A 88 5.90 12.02 -1.38
N GLU A 89 6.37 12.79 -0.39
CA GLU A 89 5.67 13.96 0.15
C GLU A 89 5.40 15.01 -0.94
N SER A 90 6.43 15.36 -1.70
CA SER A 90 6.30 16.33 -2.79
C SER A 90 5.34 15.84 -3.88
N ARG A 91 5.42 14.56 -4.24
CA ARG A 91 4.53 13.94 -5.24
C ARG A 91 3.08 13.89 -4.77
N GLN A 92 2.83 13.61 -3.50
CA GLN A 92 1.48 13.61 -2.92
C GLN A 92 0.82 15.00 -3.02
N LYS A 93 1.54 16.07 -2.67
CA LYS A 93 1.04 17.45 -2.80
C LYS A 93 0.59 17.76 -4.23
N VAL A 94 1.42 17.42 -5.22
CA VAL A 94 1.10 17.64 -6.64
C VAL A 94 -0.16 16.85 -7.07
N ILE A 95 -0.31 15.61 -6.61
CA ILE A 95 -1.50 14.79 -6.92
C ILE A 95 -2.76 15.38 -6.28
N GLN A 96 -2.68 15.80 -5.02
CA GLN A 96 -3.80 16.42 -4.30
C GLN A 96 -4.24 17.72 -4.98
N GLU A 97 -3.30 18.59 -5.35
CA GLU A 97 -3.63 19.81 -6.10
C GLU A 97 -4.33 19.52 -7.43
N LYS A 98 -3.90 18.49 -8.16
CA LYS A 98 -4.56 18.06 -9.41
C LYS A 98 -5.98 17.56 -9.15
N ARG A 99 -6.21 16.78 -8.09
CA ARG A 99 -7.55 16.32 -7.69
C ARG A 99 -8.45 17.49 -7.32
N ILE A 100 -7.95 18.46 -6.57
CA ILE A 100 -8.72 19.68 -6.21
C ILE A 100 -9.08 20.47 -7.47
N ARG A 101 -8.13 20.69 -8.39
CA ARG A 101 -8.40 21.38 -9.65
C ARG A 101 -9.46 20.68 -10.49
N HIS A 102 -9.38 19.35 -10.62
CA HIS A 102 -10.38 18.56 -11.36
C HIS A 102 -11.76 18.66 -10.71
N SER A 103 -11.85 18.44 -9.39
CA SER A 103 -13.09 18.57 -8.64
C SER A 103 -13.71 19.97 -8.72
N THR A 104 -12.88 21.02 -8.73
CA THR A 104 -13.35 22.41 -8.87
C THR A 104 -13.94 22.66 -10.26
N LEU A 105 -13.31 22.12 -11.32
CA LEU A 105 -13.82 22.21 -12.68
C LEU A 105 -15.14 21.45 -12.83
N ASP A 106 -15.24 20.24 -12.28
CA ASP A 106 -16.46 19.43 -12.29
C ASP A 106 -17.63 20.14 -11.58
N CYS A 107 -17.37 20.76 -10.42
CA CYS A 107 -18.37 21.54 -9.68
C CYS A 107 -18.84 22.78 -10.45
N ASN A 108 -17.91 23.47 -11.13
CA ASN A 108 -18.26 24.63 -11.96
C ASN A 108 -19.08 24.24 -13.19
N LEU A 109 -18.80 23.10 -13.83
CA LEU A 109 -19.60 22.55 -14.94
C LEU A 109 -21.02 22.21 -14.49
N GLN A 110 -21.18 21.49 -13.37
CA GLN A 110 -22.50 21.18 -12.81
C GLN A 110 -23.32 22.44 -12.52
N LYS A 111 -22.69 23.49 -12.00
CA LYS A 111 -23.36 24.77 -11.70
C LYS A 111 -23.80 25.53 -12.97
N VAL A 112 -23.06 25.39 -14.07
CA VAL A 112 -23.43 25.97 -15.37
C VAL A 112 -24.59 25.17 -16.00
N ASP A 113 -24.59 23.86 -15.88
CA ASP A 113 -25.68 23.00 -16.38
C ASP A 113 -26.99 23.24 -15.61
N GLU A 114 -26.94 23.43 -14.29
CA GLU A 114 -28.12 23.80 -13.49
C GLU A 114 -28.71 25.16 -13.87
N LEU A 115 -27.85 26.15 -14.17
CA LEU A 115 -28.27 27.49 -14.60
C LEU A 115 -28.82 27.54 -16.03
N THR A 116 -28.41 26.61 -16.89
CA THR A 116 -28.89 26.53 -18.27
C THR A 116 -30.12 25.64 -18.43
N SER A 117 -30.31 24.65 -17.55
CA SER A 117 -31.50 23.78 -17.51
C SER A 117 -32.71 24.41 -16.80
N SER A 118 -32.57 25.61 -16.24
CA SER A 118 -33.63 26.37 -15.56
C SER A 118 -34.29 27.45 -16.43
N PHE A 119 -34.03 27.45 -17.75
CA PHE A 119 -34.70 28.26 -18.76
C PHE A 119 -35.47 27.41 -19.78
#